data_AF-A0AAW7MYW1-F1
#
_entry.id   AF-A0AAW7MYW1-F1
#
_cell.length_a   1.000
_cell.length_b   1.000
_cell.length_c   1.000
_cell.angle_alpha   90.00
_cell.angle_beta   90.00
_cell.angle_gamma   90.00
#
_symmetry.space_group_name_H-M   'P 1'
#
loop_
_entity.id
_entity.type
_entity.pdbx_description
1 polymer ?
#
loop_
_entity_poly.entity_id
_entity_poly.type
_entity_poly.pdbx_seq_one_letter_code
_entity_poly.pdbx_strand_id
1 'polypeptide(L)'
;MTLSENNIFKLIKNLFSLFLIYIGLQILASLISMTFMGILGLLLKQNLLSKSSNSLNFLVFDCIFQIMAIYFFSKTYKNKEFNIIKINNHISLKTIGKYSLISLGIGGISTLWILLANFLSNYLPFIKNSLEDFSNLVSVFDGYPFLTIISVVILAPIFEELVFRGIIFNEASKVKGGIFPILVSGLLFGLFHVQPIQIVYTSILGIILAFVYSKTHSLPIVMFLHMLNNLAAISPESVKPIVMVVQVFCIIPMVYLLRKLYRESKV
;
A
#
# COMPACT_ATOMS: atom_id res chain seq x y z
N MET A 1 9.42 25.15 -19.53
CA MET A 1 9.52 25.38 -18.08
C MET A 1 10.71 24.58 -17.57
N THR A 2 11.86 25.23 -17.39
CA THR A 2 13.07 24.60 -16.87
C THR A 2 12.81 24.16 -15.43
N LEU A 3 13.06 22.89 -15.12
CA LEU A 3 13.09 22.40 -13.75
C LEU A 3 14.20 23.19 -13.04
N SER A 4 13.88 23.98 -12.01
CA SER A 4 14.95 24.56 -11.20
C SER A 4 15.57 23.42 -10.39
N GLU A 5 16.88 23.24 -10.49
CA GLU A 5 17.64 22.21 -9.75
C GLU A 5 17.32 22.25 -8.24
N ASN A 6 17.04 23.45 -7.72
CA ASN A 6 16.60 23.70 -6.34
C ASN A 6 15.33 22.92 -5.94
N ASN A 7 14.35 22.78 -6.83
CA ASN A 7 13.09 22.08 -6.53
C ASN A 7 13.30 20.56 -6.48
N ILE A 8 14.12 20.01 -7.37
CA ILE A 8 14.48 18.57 -7.36
C ILE A 8 15.29 18.25 -6.11
N PHE A 9 16.29 19.07 -5.79
CA PHE A 9 17.11 18.88 -4.58
C PHE A 9 16.25 18.91 -3.31
N LYS A 10 15.29 19.83 -3.22
CA LYS A 10 14.33 19.89 -2.11
C LYS A 10 13.46 18.64 -2.02
N LEU A 11 12.98 18.11 -3.15
CA LEU A 11 12.24 16.85 -3.18
C LEU A 11 13.09 15.70 -2.63
N ILE A 12 14.31 15.53 -3.14
CA ILE A 12 15.23 14.47 -2.70
C ILE A 12 15.49 14.57 -1.19
N LYS A 13 15.78 15.76 -0.69
CA LYS A 13 15.98 16.01 0.75
C LYS A 13 14.74 15.63 1.57
N ASN A 14 13.55 15.97 1.10
CA ASN A 14 12.29 15.63 1.78
C ASN A 14 12.06 14.11 1.78
N LEU A 15 12.29 13.42 0.66
CA LEU A 15 12.18 11.96 0.57
C LEU A 15 13.18 11.26 1.50
N PHE A 16 14.42 11.73 1.53
CA PHE A 16 15.44 11.20 2.43
C PHE A 16 15.07 11.40 3.90
N SER A 17 14.56 12.58 4.27
CA SER A 17 14.07 12.83 5.63
C SER A 17 12.90 11.92 6.00
N LEU A 18 11.96 11.66 5.08
CA LEU A 18 10.85 10.73 5.31
C LEU A 18 11.35 9.30 5.54
N PHE A 19 12.36 8.88 4.78
CA PHE A 19 12.98 7.57 4.95
C PHE A 19 13.68 7.41 6.31
N LEU A 20 14.41 8.43 6.76
CA LEU A 20 15.03 8.41 8.10
C LEU A 20 13.98 8.36 9.22
N ILE A 21 12.89 9.11 9.09
CA ILE A 21 11.76 9.07 10.04
C ILE A 21 11.14 7.68 10.06
N TYR A 22 10.91 7.08 8.89
CA TYR A 22 10.38 5.72 8.77
C TYR A 22 11.26 4.70 9.52
N ILE A 23 12.57 4.73 9.30
CA ILE A 23 13.52 3.86 10.03
C ILE A 23 13.46 4.12 11.53
N GLY A 24 13.44 5.38 11.96
CA GLY A 24 13.35 5.73 13.38
C GLY A 24 12.07 5.20 14.04
N LEU A 25 10.94 5.29 13.35
CA LEU A 25 9.66 4.75 13.81
C LEU A 25 9.69 3.22 13.90
N GLN A 26 10.33 2.53 12.95
CA GLN A 26 10.49 1.08 13.01
C GLN A 26 11.33 0.64 14.21
N ILE A 27 12.47 1.30 14.45
CA ILE A 27 13.33 1.00 15.60
C ILE A 27 12.53 1.19 16.90
N LEU A 28 11.81 2.31 17.04
CA LEU A 28 11.01 2.57 18.22
C LEU A 28 9.89 1.54 18.40
N ALA A 29 9.17 1.20 17.33
CA ALA A 29 8.13 0.17 17.35
C ALA A 29 8.68 -1.21 17.73
N SER A 30 9.89 -1.56 17.28
CA SER A 30 10.52 -2.83 17.66
C SER A 30 10.83 -2.90 19.15
N LEU A 31 11.32 -1.82 19.75
CA LEU A 31 11.61 -1.75 21.19
C LEU A 31 10.32 -1.88 22.02
N ILE A 32 9.26 -1.17 21.60
CA ILE A 32 7.95 -1.23 22.25
C ILE A 32 7.36 -2.65 22.13
N SER A 33 7.37 -3.22 20.93
CA SER A 33 6.83 -4.56 20.67
C SER A 33 7.56 -5.65 21.47
N MET A 34 8.91 -5.63 21.48
CA MET A 34 9.70 -6.59 22.26
C MET A 34 9.39 -6.49 23.76
N THR A 35 9.29 -5.28 24.29
CA THR A 35 8.96 -5.05 25.71
C THR A 35 7.55 -5.55 26.03
N PHE A 36 6.58 -5.22 25.18
CA PHE A 36 5.19 -5.65 25.33
C PHE A 36 5.06 -7.18 25.31
N MET A 37 5.66 -7.85 24.31
CA MET A 37 5.61 -9.31 24.18
C MET A 37 6.34 -10.02 25.33
N GLY A 38 7.43 -9.43 25.84
CA GLY A 38 8.13 -9.93 27.03
C GLY A 38 7.24 -9.90 28.28
N ILE A 39 6.60 -8.76 28.57
CA ILE A 39 5.68 -8.61 29.70
C ILE A 39 4.48 -9.55 29.56
N LEU A 40 3.87 -9.60 28.37
CA LEU A 40 2.73 -10.47 28.10
C LEU A 40 3.10 -11.96 28.28
N GLY A 41 4.29 -12.35 27.83
CA GLY A 41 4.79 -13.71 28.00
C GLY A 41 4.94 -14.11 29.47
N LEU A 42 5.44 -13.19 30.31
CA LEU A 42 5.51 -13.40 31.77
C LEU A 42 4.12 -13.58 32.39
N LEU A 43 3.15 -12.73 32.01
CA LEU A 43 1.77 -12.81 32.51
C LEU A 43 1.07 -14.11 32.12
N LEU A 44 1.28 -14.57 30.89
CA LEU A 44 0.69 -15.80 30.37
C LEU A 44 1.49 -17.06 30.72
N LYS A 45 2.64 -16.92 31.40
CA LYS A 45 3.59 -18.02 31.67
C LYS A 45 4.01 -18.76 30.40
N GLN A 46 4.16 -18.04 29.29
CA GLN A 46 4.55 -18.57 27.98
C GLN A 46 5.73 -17.80 27.40
N ASN A 47 6.67 -18.48 26.75
CA ASN A 47 7.78 -17.80 26.07
C ASN A 47 7.35 -17.24 24.70
N LEU A 48 6.74 -16.06 24.72
CA LEU A 48 6.33 -15.34 23.51
C LEU A 48 7.48 -14.72 22.71
N LEU A 49 8.72 -14.73 23.22
CA LEU A 49 9.90 -14.28 22.48
C LEU A 49 10.61 -15.43 21.75
N SER A 50 10.06 -16.64 21.82
CA SER A 50 10.60 -17.80 21.12
C SER A 50 10.31 -17.78 19.62
N LYS A 51 11.05 -18.59 18.84
CA LYS A 51 10.85 -18.69 17.38
C LYS A 51 9.45 -19.18 16.98
N SER A 52 8.75 -19.91 17.85
CA SER A 52 7.41 -20.45 17.54
C SER A 52 6.33 -19.36 17.51
N SER A 53 6.56 -18.20 18.13
CA SER A 53 5.65 -17.06 18.12
C SER A 53 6.07 -15.95 17.13
N ASN A 54 6.96 -16.26 16.19
CA ASN A 54 7.49 -15.28 15.23
C ASN A 54 6.39 -14.54 14.44
N SER A 55 5.36 -15.25 13.95
CA SER A 55 4.24 -14.63 13.22
C SER A 55 3.46 -13.66 14.08
N LEU A 56 3.12 -14.05 15.32
CA LEU A 56 2.43 -13.17 16.26
C LEU A 56 3.27 -11.94 16.61
N ASN A 57 4.56 -12.14 16.91
CA ASN A 57 5.49 -11.07 17.24
C ASN A 57 5.62 -10.07 16.08
N PHE A 58 5.70 -10.58 14.85
CA PHE A 58 5.77 -9.75 13.65
C PHE A 58 4.49 -8.93 13.47
N LEU A 59 3.30 -9.55 13.57
CA LEU A 59 2.02 -8.87 13.41
C LEU A 59 1.80 -7.79 14.48
N VAL A 60 2.17 -8.08 15.73
CA VAL A 60 2.08 -7.11 16.83
C VAL A 60 3.04 -5.94 16.60
N PHE A 61 4.29 -6.23 16.22
CA PHE A 61 5.25 -5.20 15.81
C PHE A 61 4.71 -4.32 14.68
N ASP A 62 4.19 -4.94 13.62
CA ASP A 62 3.69 -4.26 12.43
C ASP A 62 2.50 -3.35 12.76
N CYS A 63 1.54 -3.83 13.58
CA CYS A 63 0.43 -3.00 14.06
C CYS A 63 0.91 -1.80 14.88
N ILE A 64 1.84 -2.00 15.82
CA ILE A 64 2.41 -0.92 16.63
C ILE A 64 3.09 0.12 15.74
N PHE A 65 3.92 -0.34 14.81
CA PHE A 65 4.61 0.50 13.84
C PHE A 65 3.62 1.32 13.02
N GLN A 66 2.61 0.70 12.43
CA GLN A 66 1.64 1.37 11.57
C GLN A 66 0.80 2.39 12.36
N ILE A 67 0.36 2.08 13.59
CA ILE A 67 -0.38 3.02 14.44
C ILE A 67 0.48 4.26 14.73
N MET A 68 1.75 4.06 15.12
CA MET A 68 2.68 5.16 15.38
C MET A 68 2.94 5.99 14.12
N ALA A 69 3.13 5.33 12.97
CA ALA A 69 3.34 5.98 11.69
C ALA A 69 2.11 6.80 11.26
N ILE A 70 0.89 6.25 11.38
CA ILE A 70 -0.36 6.96 11.09
C ILE A 70 -0.48 8.20 11.98
N TYR A 71 -0.23 8.07 13.29
CA TYR A 71 -0.26 9.21 14.21
C TYR A 71 0.76 10.29 13.82
N PHE A 72 2.01 9.90 13.56
CA PHE A 72 3.07 10.83 13.20
C PHE A 72 2.79 11.52 11.85
N PHE A 73 2.56 10.75 10.80
CA PHE A 73 2.37 11.28 9.45
C PHE A 73 1.06 12.05 9.28
N SER A 74 0.00 11.71 10.00
CA SER A 74 -1.23 12.53 10.00
C SER A 74 -1.00 13.91 10.63
N LYS A 75 -0.17 14.01 11.67
CA LYS A 75 0.22 15.29 12.27
C LYS A 75 1.13 16.10 11.35
N THR A 76 2.12 15.45 10.72
CA THR A 76 2.97 16.11 9.71
C THR A 76 2.16 16.57 8.50
N TYR A 77 1.18 15.78 8.05
CA TYR A 77 0.29 16.12 6.94
C TYR A 77 -0.58 17.34 7.26
N LYS A 78 -1.21 17.40 8.43
CA LYS A 78 -2.05 18.54 8.85
C LYS A 78 -1.30 19.86 8.89
N ASN A 79 -0.01 19.84 9.19
CA ASN A 79 0.82 21.04 9.31
C ASN A 79 1.33 21.55 7.95
N LYS A 80 1.21 20.78 6.87
CA LYS A 80 1.53 21.28 5.52
C LYS A 80 0.27 21.88 4.92
N GLU A 81 0.36 23.13 4.46
CA GLU A 81 -0.65 23.84 3.67
C GLU A 81 -0.84 23.17 2.30
N PHE A 82 -1.28 21.91 2.28
CA PHE A 82 -1.88 21.37 1.08
C PHE A 82 -3.24 22.04 0.99
N ASN A 83 -3.44 22.84 -0.07
CA ASN A 83 -4.75 23.36 -0.46
C ASN A 83 -5.64 22.16 -0.81
N ILE A 84 -6.18 21.53 0.22
CA ILE A 84 -7.12 20.42 0.11
C ILE A 84 -8.37 21.04 -0.47
N ILE A 85 -8.62 20.80 -1.77
CA ILE A 85 -9.98 20.87 -2.31
C ILE A 85 -10.82 20.02 -1.37
N LYS A 86 -11.75 20.67 -0.66
CA LYS A 86 -12.55 20.14 0.44
C LYS A 86 -12.85 18.66 0.22
N ILE A 87 -12.45 17.84 1.19
CA ILE A 87 -12.79 16.42 1.26
C ILE A 87 -14.32 16.34 1.18
N ASN A 88 -14.86 15.96 0.03
CA ASN A 88 -16.29 15.69 -0.07
C ASN A 88 -16.51 14.30 0.53
N ASN A 89 -16.83 14.27 1.83
CA ASN A 89 -17.00 13.04 2.61
C ASN A 89 -18.26 12.25 2.21
N HIS A 90 -19.10 12.75 1.31
CA HIS A 90 -20.27 12.04 0.83
C HIS A 90 -19.91 11.01 -0.24
N ILE A 91 -19.61 9.78 0.19
CA ILE A 91 -19.45 8.63 -0.70
C ILE A 91 -20.83 8.01 -0.94
N SER A 92 -21.43 8.30 -2.10
CA SER A 92 -22.68 7.63 -2.51
C SER A 92 -22.45 6.15 -2.82
N LEU A 93 -23.49 5.31 -2.77
CA LEU A 93 -23.44 3.89 -3.20
C LEU A 93 -22.89 3.72 -4.62
N LYS A 94 -23.23 4.63 -5.54
CA LYS A 94 -22.69 4.63 -6.92
C LYS A 94 -21.18 4.88 -6.93
N THR A 95 -20.72 5.75 -6.04
CA THR A 95 -19.29 6.05 -5.83
C THR A 95 -18.55 4.81 -5.31
N ILE A 96 -19.12 4.11 -4.33
CA ILE A 96 -18.58 2.85 -3.80
C ILE A 96 -18.46 1.81 -4.91
N GLY A 97 -19.53 1.56 -5.68
CA GLY A 97 -19.52 0.57 -6.77
C GLY A 97 -18.48 0.89 -7.84
N LYS A 98 -18.40 2.16 -8.29
CA LYS A 98 -17.39 2.63 -9.26
C LYS A 98 -15.96 2.32 -8.79
N TYR A 99 -15.63 2.68 -7.56
CA TYR A 99 -14.28 2.51 -7.04
C TYR A 99 -13.96 1.06 -6.65
N SER A 100 -14.97 0.28 -6.28
CA SER A 100 -14.83 -1.18 -6.07
C SER A 100 -14.44 -1.89 -7.36
N LEU A 101 -15.09 -1.56 -8.48
CA LEU A 101 -14.73 -2.10 -9.81
C LEU A 101 -13.31 -1.71 -10.23
N ILE A 102 -12.89 -0.48 -9.93
CA ILE A 102 -11.50 -0.06 -10.16
C ILE A 102 -10.55 -0.90 -9.30
N SER A 103 -10.81 -1.06 -8.00
CA SER A 103 -9.97 -1.86 -7.10
C SER A 103 -9.86 -3.33 -7.53
N LEU A 104 -10.99 -3.95 -7.91
CA LEU A 104 -11.01 -5.32 -8.42
C LEU A 104 -10.24 -5.46 -9.73
N GLY A 105 -10.35 -4.50 -10.65
CA GLY A 105 -9.57 -4.50 -11.89
C GLY A 105 -8.06 -4.35 -11.66
N ILE A 106 -7.65 -3.56 -10.65
CA ILE A 106 -6.24 -3.48 -10.23
C ILE A 106 -5.78 -4.86 -9.74
N GLY A 107 -6.60 -5.51 -8.91
CA GLY A 107 -6.37 -6.88 -8.46
C GLY A 107 -6.20 -7.85 -9.62
N GLY A 108 -6.98 -7.69 -10.70
CA GLY A 108 -6.86 -8.52 -11.90
C GLY A 108 -5.52 -8.39 -12.59
N ILE A 109 -4.94 -7.19 -12.64
CA ILE A 109 -3.58 -7.00 -13.17
C ILE A 109 -2.57 -7.75 -12.29
N SER A 110 -2.68 -7.64 -10.96
CA SER A 110 -1.82 -8.37 -10.03
C SER A 110 -1.96 -9.89 -10.21
N THR A 111 -3.19 -10.39 -10.38
CA THR A 111 -3.45 -11.81 -10.65
C THR A 111 -2.76 -12.28 -11.93
N LEU A 112 -2.92 -11.54 -13.03
CA LEU A 112 -2.29 -11.89 -14.31
C LEU A 112 -0.75 -11.89 -14.20
N TRP A 113 -0.19 -10.93 -13.46
CA TRP A 113 1.25 -10.89 -13.19
C TRP A 113 1.72 -12.12 -12.41
N ILE A 114 1.04 -12.50 -11.33
CA ILE A 114 1.40 -13.68 -10.54
C ILE A 114 1.25 -14.98 -11.34
N LEU A 115 0.21 -15.10 -12.18
CA LEU A 115 0.06 -16.24 -13.09
C LEU A 115 1.21 -16.32 -14.10
N LEU A 116 1.59 -15.19 -14.69
CA LEU A 116 2.75 -15.12 -15.59
C LEU A 116 4.04 -15.50 -14.86
N ALA A 117 4.26 -14.98 -13.65
CA ALA A 117 5.41 -15.30 -12.83
C ALA A 117 5.51 -16.80 -12.52
N ASN A 118 4.38 -17.43 -12.14
CA ASN A 118 4.31 -18.86 -11.89
C ASN A 118 4.56 -19.69 -13.16
N PHE A 119 4.14 -19.22 -14.32
CA PHE A 119 4.48 -19.88 -15.58
C PHE A 119 5.99 -19.78 -15.86
N LEU A 120 6.57 -18.59 -15.71
CA LEU A 120 7.99 -18.32 -15.95
C LEU A 120 8.92 -19.01 -14.95
N SER A 121 8.47 -19.29 -13.72
CA SER A 121 9.27 -19.95 -12.69
C SER A 121 9.71 -21.37 -13.08
N ASN A 122 8.99 -22.04 -13.99
CA ASN A 122 9.37 -23.33 -14.54
C ASN A 122 10.63 -23.27 -15.43
N TYR A 123 10.96 -22.08 -15.94
CA TYR A 123 12.06 -21.88 -16.88
C TYR A 123 13.17 -20.99 -16.31
N LEU A 124 12.84 -20.12 -15.35
CA LEU A 124 13.73 -19.09 -14.83
C LEU A 124 13.92 -19.27 -13.31
N PRO A 125 15.07 -19.81 -12.85
CA PRO A 125 15.32 -20.06 -11.42
C PRO A 125 15.21 -18.82 -10.54
N PHE A 126 15.60 -17.64 -11.04
CA PHE A 126 15.50 -16.40 -10.27
C PHE A 126 14.05 -15.99 -9.98
N ILE A 127 13.11 -16.27 -10.90
CA ILE A 127 11.68 -16.03 -10.68
C ILE A 127 11.14 -17.00 -9.63
N LYS A 128 11.54 -18.27 -9.72
CA LYS A 128 11.17 -19.29 -8.73
C LYS A 128 11.61 -18.88 -7.32
N ASN A 129 12.87 -18.52 -7.15
CA ASN A 129 13.39 -18.08 -5.86
C ASN A 129 12.64 -16.84 -5.34
N SER A 130 12.34 -15.86 -6.22
CA SER A 130 11.59 -14.68 -5.80
C SER A 130 10.13 -14.99 -5.41
N LEU A 131 9.49 -15.98 -6.03
CA LEU A 131 8.16 -16.44 -5.62
C LEU A 131 8.20 -17.17 -4.27
N GLU A 132 9.21 -18.00 -4.04
CA GLU A 132 9.40 -18.72 -2.76
C GLU A 132 9.65 -17.74 -1.61
N ASP A 133 10.56 -16.78 -1.78
CA ASP A 133 10.83 -15.71 -0.81
C ASP A 133 9.58 -14.88 -0.51
N PHE A 134 8.79 -14.55 -1.55
CA PHE A 134 7.52 -13.84 -1.37
C PHE A 134 6.51 -14.67 -0.58
N SER A 135 6.36 -15.96 -0.91
CA SER A 135 5.47 -16.88 -0.20
C SER A 135 5.86 -17.04 1.27
N ASN A 136 7.17 -17.11 1.55
CA ASN A 136 7.68 -17.19 2.92
C ASN A 136 7.32 -15.93 3.72
N LEU A 137 7.45 -14.74 3.13
CA LEU A 137 7.05 -13.48 3.77
C LEU A 137 5.54 -13.44 4.03
N VAL A 138 4.72 -13.82 3.03
CA VAL A 138 3.26 -13.85 3.16
C VAL A 138 2.81 -14.82 4.25
N SER A 139 3.49 -15.95 4.43
CA SER A 139 3.14 -16.96 5.45
C SER A 139 3.23 -16.43 6.90
N VAL A 140 3.95 -15.33 7.13
CA VAL A 140 4.00 -14.66 8.45
C VAL A 140 2.62 -14.11 8.85
N PHE A 141 1.77 -13.81 7.88
CA PHE A 141 0.41 -13.33 8.10
C PHE A 141 -0.61 -14.47 8.29
N ASP A 142 -0.19 -15.73 8.21
CA ASP A 142 -1.04 -16.89 8.46
C ASP A 142 -1.22 -17.15 9.97
N GLY A 143 -2.31 -17.82 10.33
CA GLY A 143 -2.58 -18.26 11.71
C GLY A 143 -3.24 -17.23 12.63
N TYR A 144 -3.24 -15.93 12.28
CA TYR A 144 -3.86 -14.87 13.08
C TYR A 144 -4.77 -13.95 12.24
N PRO A 145 -5.87 -14.48 11.67
CA PRO A 145 -6.67 -13.79 10.66
C PRO A 145 -7.21 -12.43 11.11
N PHE A 146 -7.57 -12.29 12.39
CA PHE A 146 -8.04 -11.01 12.93
C PHE A 146 -6.94 -9.93 12.94
N LEU A 147 -5.74 -10.27 13.41
CA LEU A 147 -4.60 -9.34 13.40
C LEU A 147 -4.16 -9.03 11.98
N THR A 148 -4.16 -10.03 11.10
CA THR A 148 -3.85 -9.86 9.68
C THR A 148 -4.83 -8.90 8.99
N ILE A 149 -6.13 -9.00 9.26
CA ILE A 149 -7.11 -8.02 8.74
C ILE A 149 -6.80 -6.61 9.26
N ILE A 150 -6.51 -6.47 10.56
CA ILE A 150 -6.20 -5.15 11.13
C ILE A 150 -4.93 -4.55 10.51
N SER A 151 -3.84 -5.31 10.45
CA SER A 151 -2.56 -4.83 9.90
C SER A 151 -2.63 -4.63 8.38
N VAL A 152 -2.97 -5.67 7.62
CA VAL A 152 -2.85 -5.68 6.16
C VAL A 152 -4.01 -4.97 5.47
N VAL A 153 -5.25 -5.14 5.95
CA VAL A 153 -6.43 -4.59 5.26
C VAL A 153 -6.74 -3.18 5.72
N ILE A 154 -6.44 -2.81 6.96
CA ILE A 154 -6.86 -1.51 7.52
C ILE A 154 -5.67 -0.58 7.70
N LEU A 155 -4.73 -0.94 8.58
CA LEU A 155 -3.68 -0.03 9.02
C LEU A 155 -2.65 0.23 7.91
N ALA A 156 -2.18 -0.80 7.19
CA ALA A 156 -1.23 -0.65 6.09
C ALA A 156 -1.74 0.31 5.00
N PRO A 157 -2.95 0.15 4.41
CA PRO A 157 -3.49 1.11 3.46
C PRO A 157 -3.59 2.54 4.01
N ILE A 158 -4.02 2.73 5.26
CA ILE A 158 -4.10 4.09 5.84
C ILE A 158 -2.71 4.72 5.92
N PHE A 159 -1.74 3.98 6.47
CA PHE A 159 -0.35 4.42 6.59
C PHE A 159 0.26 4.74 5.21
N GLU A 160 0.18 3.79 4.28
CA GLU A 160 0.81 3.89 2.98
C GLU A 160 0.18 5.02 2.15
N GLU A 161 -1.15 5.15 2.11
CA GLU A 161 -1.78 6.25 1.39
C GLU A 161 -1.42 7.64 1.98
N LEU A 162 -1.30 7.75 3.30
CA LEU A 162 -0.85 9.00 3.94
C LEU A 162 0.57 9.38 3.47
N VAL A 163 1.49 8.42 3.42
CA VAL A 163 2.87 8.68 3.00
C VAL A 163 2.94 8.91 1.49
N PHE A 164 2.44 7.97 0.67
CA PHE A 164 2.65 7.99 -0.77
C PHE A 164 1.79 9.03 -1.48
N ARG A 165 0.52 9.19 -1.10
CA ARG A 165 -0.42 10.11 -1.77
C ARG A 165 -0.52 11.42 -1.00
N GLY A 166 -0.57 11.35 0.33
CA GLY A 166 -0.63 12.55 1.19
C GLY A 166 0.67 13.37 1.15
N ILE A 167 1.84 12.72 1.14
CA ILE A 167 3.13 13.44 1.24
C ILE A 167 3.91 13.35 -0.07
N ILE A 168 4.34 12.17 -0.51
CA ILE A 168 5.27 11.98 -1.64
C ILE A 168 4.69 12.56 -2.94
N PHE A 169 3.45 12.22 -3.28
CA PHE A 169 2.78 12.73 -4.47
C PHE A 169 2.73 14.27 -4.46
N ASN A 170 2.33 14.87 -3.33
CA ASN A 170 2.17 16.31 -3.23
C ASN A 170 3.52 17.06 -3.14
N GLU A 171 4.59 16.42 -2.68
CA GLU A 171 5.95 16.98 -2.81
C GLU A 171 6.46 16.90 -4.25
N ALA A 172 6.21 15.79 -4.94
CA ALA A 172 6.57 15.64 -6.35
C ALA A 172 5.81 16.61 -7.26
N SER A 173 4.53 16.91 -6.95
CA SER A 173 3.72 17.84 -7.73
C SER A 173 4.21 19.29 -7.67
N LYS A 174 4.94 19.67 -6.60
CA LYS A 174 5.61 20.99 -6.48
C LYS A 174 6.79 21.14 -7.44
N VAL A 175 7.39 20.03 -7.87
CA VAL A 175 8.49 20.03 -8.83
C VAL A 175 7.95 20.12 -10.25
N LYS A 176 7.00 19.24 -10.59
CA LYS A 176 6.37 19.17 -11.91
C LYS A 176 4.98 18.57 -11.78
N GLY A 177 3.98 19.19 -12.42
CA GLY A 177 2.62 18.65 -12.49
C GLY A 177 2.48 17.50 -13.51
N GLY A 178 1.23 17.15 -13.84
CA GLY A 178 0.93 16.12 -14.84
C GLY A 178 1.30 14.71 -14.37
N ILE A 179 1.99 13.94 -15.21
CA ILE A 179 2.29 12.52 -14.97
C ILE A 179 3.44 12.30 -13.96
N PHE A 180 4.26 13.31 -13.69
CA PHE A 180 5.44 13.19 -12.84
C PHE A 180 5.13 12.71 -11.41
N PRO A 181 4.22 13.34 -10.63
CA PRO A 181 3.91 12.89 -9.28
C PRO A 181 3.22 11.51 -9.25
N ILE A 182 2.50 11.16 -10.31
CA ILE A 182 1.88 9.83 -10.47
C ILE A 182 2.97 8.76 -10.54
N LEU A 183 3.99 8.96 -11.40
CA LEU A 183 5.08 8.00 -11.56
C LEU A 183 5.98 7.94 -10.32
N VAL A 184 6.36 9.08 -9.75
CA VAL A 184 7.23 9.12 -8.56
C VAL A 184 6.54 8.43 -7.38
N SER A 185 5.30 8.78 -7.07
CA SER A 185 4.54 8.17 -5.98
C SER A 185 4.32 6.68 -6.22
N GLY A 186 3.91 6.29 -7.43
CA GLY A 186 3.59 4.90 -7.76
C GLY A 186 4.80 3.97 -7.82
N LEU A 187 5.93 4.42 -8.38
CA LEU A 187 7.16 3.61 -8.43
C LEU A 187 7.79 3.48 -7.05
N LEU A 188 7.82 4.55 -6.24
CA LEU A 188 8.31 4.46 -4.86
C LEU A 188 7.43 3.55 -4.00
N PHE A 189 6.11 3.53 -4.24
CA PHE A 189 5.19 2.60 -3.59
C PHE A 189 5.57 1.14 -3.89
N GLY A 190 5.90 0.82 -5.14
CA GLY A 190 6.33 -0.53 -5.49
C GLY A 190 7.68 -0.90 -4.89
N LEU A 191 8.67 -0.02 -5.01
CA LEU A 191 10.03 -0.23 -4.45
C LEU A 191 10.03 -0.42 -2.93
N PHE A 192 9.05 0.14 -2.23
CA PHE A 192 8.88 -0.02 -0.79
C PHE A 192 8.60 -1.48 -0.36
N HIS A 193 8.12 -2.32 -1.27
CA HIS A 193 7.74 -3.70 -0.97
C HIS A 193 8.92 -4.70 -0.98
N VAL A 194 10.15 -4.24 -1.25
CA VAL A 194 11.46 -4.98 -1.19
C VAL A 194 11.56 -6.21 -2.11
N GLN A 195 10.53 -7.03 -2.20
CA GLN A 195 10.56 -8.29 -2.91
C GLN A 195 10.38 -8.11 -4.43
N PRO A 196 11.30 -8.60 -5.27
CA PRO A 196 11.27 -8.32 -6.71
C PRO A 196 9.96 -8.69 -7.41
N ILE A 197 9.38 -9.86 -7.09
CA ILE A 197 8.11 -10.26 -7.67
C ILE A 197 6.96 -9.33 -7.29
N GLN A 198 7.03 -8.75 -6.09
CA GLN A 198 6.02 -7.85 -5.57
C GLN A 198 6.12 -6.45 -6.17
N ILE A 199 7.35 -5.92 -6.30
CA ILE A 199 7.63 -4.56 -6.80
C ILE A 199 6.89 -4.25 -8.10
N VAL A 200 6.80 -5.20 -9.03
CA VAL A 200 6.19 -4.98 -10.34
C VAL A 200 4.69 -4.67 -10.23
N TYR A 201 3.92 -5.56 -9.60
CA TYR A 201 2.48 -5.36 -9.51
C TYR A 201 2.10 -4.27 -8.51
N THR A 202 2.85 -4.10 -7.43
CA THR A 202 2.62 -3.02 -6.47
C THR A 202 2.98 -1.65 -7.06
N SER A 203 3.97 -1.56 -7.96
CA SER A 203 4.23 -0.32 -8.73
C SER A 203 3.02 0.06 -9.60
N ILE A 204 2.41 -0.92 -10.29
CA ILE A 204 1.25 -0.68 -11.15
C ILE A 204 0.05 -0.24 -10.32
N LEU A 205 -0.26 -0.95 -9.23
CA LEU A 205 -1.26 -0.53 -8.24
C LEU A 205 -0.95 0.88 -7.73
N GLY A 206 0.32 1.13 -7.40
CA GLY A 206 0.90 2.39 -7.00
C GLY A 206 0.51 3.54 -7.91
N ILE A 207 0.79 3.37 -9.21
CA ILE A 207 0.53 4.31 -10.30
C ILE A 207 -0.97 4.54 -10.48
N ILE A 208 -1.79 3.47 -10.48
CA ILE A 208 -3.24 3.61 -10.68
C ILE A 208 -3.89 4.37 -9.52
N LEU A 209 -3.53 4.06 -8.28
CA LEU A 209 -4.02 4.79 -7.11
C LEU A 209 -3.53 6.25 -7.12
N ALA A 210 -2.27 6.51 -7.49
CA ALA A 210 -1.77 7.88 -7.64
C ALA A 210 -2.50 8.65 -8.76
N PHE A 211 -2.86 7.98 -9.85
CA PHE A 211 -3.72 8.55 -10.88
C PHE A 211 -5.12 8.88 -10.33
N VAL A 212 -5.78 7.94 -9.62
CA VAL A 212 -7.08 8.19 -9.00
C VAL A 212 -6.99 9.37 -8.02
N TYR A 213 -5.97 9.42 -7.17
CA TYR A 213 -5.71 10.53 -6.26
C TYR A 213 -5.53 11.86 -6.99
N SER A 214 -4.79 11.87 -8.11
CA SER A 214 -4.59 13.07 -8.93
C SER A 214 -5.89 13.66 -9.49
N LYS A 215 -6.96 12.86 -9.57
CA LYS A 215 -8.27 13.27 -10.11
C LYS A 215 -9.30 13.54 -9.02
N THR A 216 -9.21 12.86 -7.89
CA THR A 216 -10.19 12.95 -6.81
C THR A 216 -9.71 13.82 -5.65
N HIS A 217 -8.40 14.00 -5.51
CA HIS A 217 -7.75 14.61 -4.34
C HIS A 217 -8.24 14.06 -3.00
N SER A 218 -8.69 12.79 -2.98
CA SER A 218 -9.34 12.17 -1.83
C SER A 218 -8.55 10.96 -1.35
N LEU A 219 -7.93 11.12 -0.17
CA LEU A 219 -7.28 10.02 0.55
C LEU A 219 -8.27 8.90 0.92
N PRO A 220 -9.48 9.19 1.45
CA PRO A 220 -10.44 8.13 1.76
C PRO A 220 -10.80 7.24 0.56
N ILE A 221 -10.86 7.82 -0.65
CA ILE A 221 -11.11 7.04 -1.87
C ILE A 221 -9.95 6.06 -2.12
N VAL A 222 -8.71 6.54 -2.21
CA VAL A 222 -7.57 5.64 -2.50
C VAL A 222 -7.30 4.64 -1.38
N MET A 223 -7.52 5.03 -0.12
CA MET A 223 -7.49 4.12 1.03
C MET A 223 -8.50 3.00 0.83
N PHE A 224 -9.76 3.34 0.52
CA PHE A 224 -10.79 2.33 0.26
C PHE A 224 -10.43 1.37 -0.89
N LEU A 225 -9.93 1.88 -2.02
CA LEU A 225 -9.50 1.03 -3.13
C LEU A 225 -8.40 0.05 -2.68
N HIS A 226 -7.43 0.54 -1.92
CA HIS A 226 -6.30 -0.25 -1.45
C HIS A 226 -6.73 -1.28 -0.40
N MET A 227 -7.56 -0.90 0.58
CA MET A 227 -8.16 -1.82 1.55
C MET A 227 -8.91 -2.96 0.85
N LEU A 228 -9.72 -2.66 -0.17
CA LEU A 228 -10.40 -3.69 -0.96
C LEU A 228 -9.43 -4.63 -1.69
N ASN A 229 -8.32 -4.11 -2.21
CA ASN A 229 -7.33 -4.93 -2.90
C ASN A 229 -6.65 -5.91 -1.93
N ASN A 230 -6.28 -5.41 -0.75
CA ASN A 230 -5.67 -6.21 0.31
C ASN A 230 -6.65 -7.24 0.88
N LEU A 231 -7.92 -6.87 1.06
CA LEU A 231 -8.97 -7.79 1.50
C LEU A 231 -9.15 -8.94 0.50
N ALA A 232 -9.15 -8.64 -0.81
CA ALA A 232 -9.24 -9.66 -1.84
C ALA A 232 -7.99 -10.57 -1.85
N ALA A 233 -6.81 -10.01 -1.59
CA ALA A 233 -5.55 -10.76 -1.56
C ALA A 233 -5.50 -11.79 -0.41
N ILE A 234 -6.07 -11.47 0.76
CA ILE A 234 -6.13 -12.37 1.92
C ILE A 234 -7.43 -13.22 1.98
N SER A 235 -8.17 -13.29 0.88
CA SER A 235 -9.41 -14.06 0.84
C SER A 235 -9.15 -15.56 1.10
N PRO A 236 -10.07 -16.29 1.78
CA PRO A 236 -9.88 -17.71 2.05
C PRO A 236 -9.64 -18.54 0.78
N GLU A 237 -8.82 -19.59 0.88
CA GLU A 237 -8.46 -20.46 -0.25
C GLU A 237 -9.69 -21.05 -0.98
N SER A 238 -10.79 -21.27 -0.27
CA SER A 238 -12.05 -21.78 -0.86
C SER A 238 -12.72 -20.79 -1.83
N VAL A 239 -12.51 -19.48 -1.66
CA VAL A 239 -13.12 -18.44 -2.51
C VAL A 239 -12.12 -17.77 -3.45
N LYS A 240 -10.83 -17.94 -3.20
CA LYS A 240 -9.73 -17.31 -3.95
C LYS A 240 -9.83 -17.51 -5.48
N PRO A 241 -10.18 -18.69 -6.03
CA PRO A 241 -10.35 -18.86 -7.46
C PRO A 241 -11.46 -17.97 -8.05
N ILE A 242 -12.59 -17.83 -7.33
CA ILE A 242 -13.71 -16.98 -7.75
C ILE A 242 -13.27 -15.51 -7.72
N VAL A 243 -12.58 -15.09 -6.65
CA VAL A 243 -12.05 -13.73 -6.52
C VAL A 243 -11.11 -13.39 -7.68
N MET A 244 -10.19 -14.29 -8.02
CA MET A 244 -9.25 -14.11 -9.15
C MET A 244 -9.99 -13.93 -10.48
N VAL A 245 -10.99 -14.76 -10.75
CA VAL A 245 -11.80 -14.66 -11.98
C VAL A 245 -12.53 -13.32 -12.04
N VAL A 246 -13.20 -12.93 -10.95
CA VAL A 246 -13.90 -11.63 -10.87
C VAL A 246 -12.94 -10.45 -11.07
N GLN A 247 -11.76 -10.50 -10.45
CA GLN A 247 -10.72 -9.49 -10.58
C GLN A 247 -10.26 -9.32 -12.04
N VAL A 248 -10.01 -10.43 -12.75
CA VAL A 248 -9.63 -10.40 -14.18
C VAL A 248 -10.75 -9.81 -15.03
N PHE A 249 -12.01 -10.21 -14.83
CA PHE A 249 -13.14 -9.61 -15.55
C PHE A 249 -13.31 -8.11 -15.26
N CYS A 250 -12.96 -7.65 -14.06
CA CYS A 250 -13.03 -6.24 -13.68
C CYS A 250 -11.96 -5.34 -14.33
N ILE A 251 -10.96 -5.91 -15.04
CA ILE A 251 -9.96 -5.10 -15.77
C ILE A 251 -10.64 -4.22 -16.83
N ILE A 252 -11.59 -4.76 -17.59
CA ILE A 252 -12.30 -4.03 -18.65
C ILE A 252 -13.09 -2.82 -18.09
N PRO A 253 -14.01 -3.00 -17.11
CA PRO A 253 -14.72 -1.87 -16.54
C PRO A 253 -13.79 -0.90 -15.83
N MET A 254 -12.71 -1.36 -15.18
CA MET A 254 -11.69 -0.46 -14.62
C MET A 254 -11.10 0.45 -15.69
N VAL A 255 -10.63 -0.07 -16.82
CA VAL A 255 -10.04 0.74 -17.91
C VAL A 255 -11.04 1.78 -18.41
N TYR A 256 -12.29 1.39 -18.62
CA TYR A 256 -13.36 2.31 -19.00
C TYR A 256 -13.56 3.43 -17.95
N LEU A 257 -13.63 3.07 -16.66
CA LEU A 257 -13.85 4.01 -15.56
C LEU A 257 -12.66 4.95 -15.35
N LEU A 258 -11.43 4.49 -15.49
CA LEU A 258 -10.22 5.32 -15.43
C LEU A 258 -10.19 6.31 -16.61
N ARG A 259 -10.53 5.87 -17.82
CA ARG A 259 -10.65 6.75 -18.99
C ARG A 259 -11.76 7.80 -18.81
N LYS A 260 -12.91 7.40 -18.25
CA LYS A 260 -14.01 8.30 -17.92
C LYS A 260 -13.56 9.32 -16.88
N LEU A 261 -12.89 8.89 -15.80
CA LEU A 261 -12.34 9.77 -14.76
C LEU A 261 -11.34 10.78 -15.35
N TYR A 262 -10.47 10.33 -16.26
CA TYR A 262 -9.56 11.23 -16.98
C TYR A 262 -10.29 12.32 -17.76
N ARG A 263 -11.34 11.94 -18.51
CA ARG A 263 -12.13 12.87 -19.34
C ARG A 263 -12.94 13.87 -18.51
N GLU A 264 -13.55 13.41 -17.42
CA GLU A 264 -14.36 14.25 -16.52
C GLU A 264 -13.50 15.24 -15.73
N SER A 265 -12.23 14.89 -15.47
CA SER A 265 -11.29 15.73 -14.70
C SER A 265 -10.65 16.88 -15.48
N LYS A 266 -10.99 17.09 -16.76
CA LYS A 266 -10.51 18.24 -17.54
C LYS A 266 -11.32 19.49 -17.19
N VAL A 267 -11.06 20.03 -16.01
CA VAL A 267 -10.95 21.48 -15.78
C VAL A 267 -9.47 21.83 -15.91
#